data_AF-A0A2K3K212-F1
#
_entry.id   AF-A0A2K3K212-F1
#
_cell.length_a   1.000
_cell.length_b   1.000
_cell.length_c   1.000
_cell.angle_alpha   90.00
_cell.angle_beta   90.00
_cell.angle_gamma   90.00
#
_symmetry.space_group_name_H-M   'P 1'
#
loop_
_entity.id
_entity.type
_entity.pdbx_description
1 polymer ?
#
loop_
_entity_poly.entity_id
_entity_poly.type
_entity_poly.pdbx_seq_one_letter_code
_entity_poly.pdbx_strand_id
1 'polypeptide(L)'
;MKEVVKKEILKLLGAGMIYPIPNNSWVSPVDVVPKNGGMTVIKNEKNELIPSCTVTRWQMCIDYRWLHPTTMKYHFPLPFMDWMLERLAGQAYYCFLDGYSGYNQIVVDHADQEKATFTCPYG
;
A
#
# COMPACT_ATOMS: atom_id res chain seq x y z
N MET A 1 18.36 -1.54 -3.17
CA MET A 1 17.01 -1.16 -3.66
C MET A 1 16.51 -2.12 -4.73
N LYS A 2 17.25 -2.27 -5.84
CA LYS A 2 17.01 -3.23 -6.92
C LYS A 2 16.68 -4.67 -6.45
N GLU A 3 17.42 -5.20 -5.48
CA GLU A 3 17.15 -6.53 -4.89
C GLU A 3 15.85 -6.62 -4.09
N VAL A 4 15.44 -5.54 -3.42
CA VAL A 4 14.18 -5.48 -2.66
C VAL A 4 13.00 -5.60 -3.62
N VAL A 5 13.05 -4.82 -4.71
CA VAL A 5 12.04 -4.85 -5.78
C VAL A 5 11.95 -6.25 -6.38
N LYS A 6 13.09 -6.87 -6.74
CA LYS A 6 13.11 -8.24 -7.28
C LYS A 6 12.49 -9.26 -6.32
N LYS A 7 12.81 -9.18 -5.03
CA LYS A 7 12.28 -10.10 -4.01
C LYS A 7 10.76 -9.94 -3.86
N GLU A 8 10.25 -8.72 -3.88
CA GLU A 8 8.81 -8.46 -3.75
C GLU A 8 8.04 -8.88 -5.01
N ILE A 9 8.56 -8.63 -6.21
CA ILE A 9 7.98 -9.11 -7.47
C ILE A 9 7.87 -10.64 -7.49
N LEU A 10 8.95 -11.36 -7.13
CA LEU A 10 8.93 -12.82 -7.08
C LEU A 10 7.89 -13.35 -6.08
N LYS A 11 7.71 -12.65 -4.95
CA LYS A 11 6.68 -13.00 -3.97
C LYS A 11 5.27 -12.79 -4.53
N LEU A 12 5.02 -11.69 -5.24
CA LEU A 12 3.73 -11.39 -5.84
C LEU A 12 3.40 -12.35 -6.99
N LEU A 13 4.38 -12.67 -7.84
CA LEU A 13 4.25 -13.68 -8.89
C LEU A 13 3.96 -15.07 -8.31
N GLY A 14 4.71 -15.49 -7.28
CA GLY A 14 4.49 -16.78 -6.62
C GLY A 14 3.11 -16.90 -5.94
N ALA A 15 2.53 -15.77 -5.53
CA ALA A 15 1.17 -15.71 -4.99
C ALA A 15 0.08 -15.59 -6.08
N GLY A 16 0.46 -15.48 -7.36
CA GLY A 16 -0.49 -15.27 -8.47
C GLY A 16 -1.18 -13.90 -8.45
N MET A 17 -0.64 -12.92 -7.72
CA MET A 17 -1.22 -11.57 -7.62
C MET A 17 -0.93 -10.71 -8.85
N ILE A 18 0.18 -10.99 -9.53
CA ILE A 18 0.60 -10.30 -10.75
C ILE A 18 0.99 -11.34 -11.81
N TYR A 19 0.95 -10.95 -13.07
CA TYR A 19 1.36 -11.78 -14.20
C TYR A 19 2.07 -10.91 -15.26
N PRO A 20 2.98 -11.50 -16.07
CA PRO A 20 3.65 -10.75 -17.12
C PRO A 20 2.69 -10.45 -18.29
N ILE A 21 2.76 -9.23 -18.81
CA ILE A 21 1.94 -8.75 -19.94
C ILE A 21 2.87 -8.24 -21.06
N PRO A 22 2.62 -8.56 -22.34
CA PRO A 22 3.36 -7.97 -23.45
C PRO A 22 3.06 -6.48 -23.59
N ASN A 23 4.07 -5.66 -23.93
CA ASN A 23 4.04 -4.19 -24.10
C ASN A 23 2.66 -3.52 -24.02
N ASN A 24 2.44 -2.70 -22.99
CA ASN A 24 1.22 -1.92 -22.79
C ASN A 24 1.48 -0.41 -22.95
N SER A 25 0.44 0.35 -23.35
CA SER A 25 0.45 1.81 -23.35
C SER A 25 0.29 2.42 -21.96
N TRP A 26 -0.38 1.71 -21.03
CA TRP A 26 -0.51 2.13 -19.64
C TRP A 26 0.69 1.62 -18.85
N VAL A 27 1.53 2.51 -18.33
CA VAL A 27 2.71 2.09 -17.57
C VAL A 27 2.92 3.04 -16.40
N SER A 28 2.85 2.50 -15.19
CA SER A 28 3.26 3.18 -13.97
C SER A 28 4.70 2.81 -13.58
N PRO A 29 5.55 3.77 -13.17
CA PRO A 29 6.88 3.46 -12.65
C PRO A 29 6.78 2.88 -11.23
N VAL A 30 7.83 2.14 -10.85
CA VAL A 30 7.96 1.55 -9.51
C VAL A 30 9.01 2.31 -8.72
N ASP A 31 8.63 2.72 -7.51
CA ASP A 31 9.48 3.37 -6.54
C ASP A 31 9.67 2.49 -5.30
N VAL A 32 10.75 2.75 -4.56
CA VAL A 32 11.06 2.06 -3.31
C VAL A 32 10.96 3.06 -2.16
N VAL A 33 10.02 2.81 -1.26
CA VAL A 33 9.72 3.70 -0.14
C VAL A 33 10.25 3.10 1.16
N PRO A 34 11.01 3.87 1.97
CA PRO A 34 11.41 3.43 3.30
C PRO A 34 10.19 3.42 4.23
N LYS A 35 9.96 2.30 4.91
CA LYS A 35 8.93 2.17 5.95
C LYS A 35 9.58 2.36 7.31
N ASN A 36 9.04 3.33 8.05
CA ASN A 36 9.41 3.59 9.43
C ASN A 36 8.87 2.45 10.30
N GLY A 37 9.74 1.78 11.06
CA GLY A 37 9.31 0.76 12.02
C GLY A 37 9.10 1.27 13.44
N GLY A 38 9.20 2.58 13.65
CA GLY A 38 8.96 3.23 14.93
C GLY A 38 9.70 4.56 15.06
N MET A 39 9.20 5.41 15.95
CA MET A 39 9.90 6.65 16.35
C MET A 39 10.80 6.32 17.53
N THR A 40 12.11 6.47 17.37
CA THR A 40 13.09 6.36 18.46
C THR A 40 13.52 7.76 18.87
N VAL A 41 13.60 8.02 20.17
CA VAL A 41 14.09 9.31 20.68
C VAL A 41 15.58 9.18 20.97
N ILE A 42 16.41 9.85 20.18
CA ILE A 42 17.86 9.86 20.36
C ILE A 42 18.24 11.16 21.08
N LYS A 43 19.10 11.05 22.11
CA LYS A 43 19.69 12.24 22.74
C LYS A 43 20.88 12.71 21.91
N ASN A 44 20.86 13.97 21.50
CA ASN A 44 22.01 14.62 20.87
C ASN A 44 23.11 14.94 21.92
N GLU A 45 24.29 15.38 21.48
CA GLU A 45 25.41 15.83 22.33
C GLU A 45 25.00 16.98 23.28
N LYS A 46 23.97 17.74 22.91
CA LYS A 46 23.37 18.81 23.73
C LYS A 46 22.26 18.32 24.68
N ASN A 47 22.08 17.00 24.84
CA ASN A 47 20.98 16.36 25.57
C ASN A 47 19.56 16.68 25.06
N GLU A 48 19.44 17.24 23.86
CA GLU A 48 18.15 17.46 23.19
C GLU A 48 17.60 16.13 22.68
N LEU A 49 16.31 15.88 22.93
CA LEU A 49 15.59 14.68 22.48
C LEU A 49 15.15 14.88 21.03
N ILE A 50 15.88 14.25 20.09
CA ILE A 50 15.52 14.29 18.67
C ILE A 50 14.69 13.05 18.34
N PRO A 51 13.43 13.21 17.87
CA PRO A 51 12.67 12.10 17.33
C PRO A 51 13.29 11.68 15.99
N SER A 52 13.89 10.50 15.95
CA SER A 52 14.45 9.89 14.75
C SER A 52 13.58 8.71 14.31
N CYS A 53 13.22 8.64 13.04
CA CYS A 53 12.59 7.44 12.47
C CYS A 53 13.67 6.45 12.06
N THR A 54 13.67 5.25 12.65
CA THR A 54 14.54 4.18 12.17
C THR A 54 13.87 3.50 10.97
N VAL A 55 14.57 3.45 9.82
CA VAL A 55 14.08 2.75 8.63
C VAL A 55 14.25 1.25 8.85
N THR A 56 13.13 0.55 9.02
CA THR A 56 13.16 -0.89 9.39
C THR A 56 12.98 -1.78 8.17
N ARG A 57 12.24 -1.32 7.16
CA ARG A 57 11.98 -2.10 5.94
C ARG A 57 11.81 -1.17 4.75
N TRP A 58 12.14 -1.67 3.57
CA TRP A 58 11.81 -1.02 2.30
C TRP A 58 10.59 -1.69 1.67
N GLN A 59 9.72 -0.90 1.05
CA GLN A 59 8.52 -1.38 0.36
C GLN A 59 8.52 -0.89 -1.09
N MET A 60 8.17 -1.78 -2.01
CA MET A 60 7.83 -1.44 -3.38
C MET A 60 6.51 -0.67 -3.40
N CYS A 61 6.49 0.47 -4.07
CA CYS A 61 5.32 1.30 -4.30
C CYS A 61 5.18 1.53 -5.81
N ILE A 62 3.97 1.42 -6.33
CA ILE A 62 3.68 1.71 -7.74
C ILE A 62 3.12 3.13 -7.80
N ASP A 63 3.70 3.99 -8.64
CA ASP A 63 3.23 5.36 -8.76
C ASP A 63 2.02 5.45 -9.71
N TYR A 64 0.83 5.49 -9.12
CA TYR A 64 -0.45 5.68 -9.82
C TYR A 64 -0.88 7.15 -9.95
N ARG A 65 0.00 8.13 -9.73
CA ARG A 65 -0.36 9.55 -9.83
C ARG A 65 -0.95 9.95 -11.19
N TRP A 66 -0.54 9.28 -12.26
CA TRP A 66 -1.11 9.51 -13.60
C TRP A 66 -2.44 8.78 -13.82
N LEU A 67 -2.60 7.59 -13.23
CA LEU A 67 -3.81 6.76 -13.36
C LEU A 67 -4.98 7.28 -12.51
N HIS A 68 -4.70 7.71 -11.28
CA HIS A 68 -5.71 8.14 -10.31
C HIS A 68 -6.62 9.29 -10.81
N PRO A 69 -6.14 10.38 -11.45
CA PRO A 69 -7.01 11.42 -11.98
C PRO A 69 -7.78 10.98 -13.23
N THR A 70 -7.28 10.00 -13.98
CA THR A 70 -7.92 9.48 -15.19
C THR A 70 -9.10 8.56 -14.88
N THR A 71 -9.12 7.99 -13.67
CA THR A 71 -10.14 7.04 -13.23
C THR A 71 -11.37 7.77 -12.71
N MET A 72 -12.57 7.28 -13.04
CA MET A 72 -13.82 7.80 -12.50
C MET A 72 -13.86 7.52 -10.98
N LYS A 73 -14.04 8.57 -10.19
CA LYS A 73 -14.18 8.44 -8.73
C LYS A 73 -15.52 7.84 -8.39
N TYR A 74 -15.51 6.71 -7.70
CA TYR A 74 -16.72 6.12 -7.15
C TYR A 74 -17.05 6.74 -5.80
N HIS A 75 -18.19 7.43 -5.71
CA HIS A 75 -18.67 8.02 -4.47
C HIS A 75 -19.50 6.99 -3.68
N PHE A 76 -18.82 6.08 -3.00
CA PHE A 76 -19.47 5.22 -2.01
C PHE A 76 -19.75 6.03 -0.74
N PRO A 77 -20.99 6.07 -0.23
CA PRO A 77 -21.29 6.76 1.01
C PRO A 77 -20.66 6.00 2.19
N LEU A 78 -19.52 6.49 2.68
CA LEU A 78 -18.95 6.00 3.92
C LEU A 78 -19.85 6.43 5.08
N PRO A 79 -20.16 5.53 6.03
CA PRO A 79 -20.98 5.89 7.19
C PRO A 79 -20.27 6.96 8.02
N PHE A 80 -21.05 7.87 8.60
CA PHE A 80 -20.52 8.83 9.57
C PHE A 80 -20.03 8.11 10.82
N MET A 81 -18.89 8.56 11.34
CA MET A 81 -18.25 7.97 12.52
C MET A 81 -19.17 7.96 13.73
N ASP A 82 -19.95 9.04 13.94
CA ASP A 82 -20.84 9.17 15.09
C ASP A 82 -21.93 8.09 15.11
N TRP A 83 -22.50 7.75 13.95
CA TRP A 83 -23.45 6.65 13.84
C TRP A 83 -22.80 5.33 14.26
N MET A 84 -21.60 5.03 13.75
CA MET A 84 -20.90 3.80 14.11
C MET A 84 -20.65 3.72 15.63
N LEU A 85 -20.27 4.84 16.26
CA LEU A 85 -20.04 4.94 17.69
C LEU A 85 -21.31 4.76 18.52
N GLU A 86 -22.44 5.34 18.10
CA GLU A 86 -23.74 5.13 18.77
C GLU A 86 -24.17 3.67 18.75
N ARG A 87 -23.92 2.95 17.63
CA ARG A 87 -24.22 1.52 17.54
C ARG A 87 -23.31 0.65 18.40
N LEU A 88 -22.08 1.10 18.61
CA LEU A 88 -21.11 0.44 19.47
C LEU A 88 -21.42 0.72 20.95
N ALA A 89 -21.90 1.92 21.29
CA ALA A 89 -22.18 2.32 22.66
C ALA A 89 -23.14 1.33 23.37
N GLY A 90 -22.75 0.91 24.57
CA GLY A 90 -23.54 -0.02 25.39
C GLY A 90 -23.22 -1.50 25.18
N GLN A 91 -22.33 -1.86 24.25
CA GLN A 91 -21.82 -3.23 24.14
C GLN A 91 -20.75 -3.50 25.20
N ALA A 92 -20.82 -4.68 25.84
CA ALA A 92 -19.88 -5.09 26.89
C ALA A 92 -18.52 -5.58 26.34
N TYR A 93 -18.48 -6.00 25.07
CA TYR A 93 -17.29 -6.55 24.42
C TYR A 93 -17.17 -6.04 22.98
N TYR A 94 -15.94 -5.80 22.55
CA TYR A 94 -15.61 -5.35 21.19
C TYR A 94 -14.52 -6.24 20.60
N CYS A 95 -14.66 -6.59 19.32
CA CYS A 95 -13.63 -7.31 18.57
C CYS A 95 -13.29 -6.52 17.31
N PHE A 96 -12.00 -6.24 17.13
CA PHE A 96 -11.48 -5.61 15.92
C PHE A 96 -10.88 -6.69 15.03
N LEU A 97 -11.36 -6.76 13.79
CA LEU A 97 -10.81 -7.61 12.75
C LEU A 97 -10.08 -6.72 11.76
N ASP A 98 -8.80 -7.01 11.54
CA ASP A 98 -8.03 -6.35 10.48
C ASP A 98 -8.19 -7.13 9.18
N GLY A 99 -8.57 -6.43 8.11
CA GLY A 99 -8.60 -6.96 6.76
C GLY A 99 -7.18 -7.09 6.22
N TYR A 100 -6.41 -8.04 6.75
CA TYR A 100 -4.98 -8.18 6.43
C TYR A 100 -4.76 -8.25 4.91
N SER A 101 -4.04 -7.28 4.36
CA SER A 101 -3.82 -7.15 2.92
C SER A 101 -5.10 -7.11 2.08
N GLY A 102 -6.18 -6.51 2.59
CA GLY A 102 -7.50 -6.54 1.97
C GLY A 102 -7.52 -6.11 0.49
N TYR A 103 -6.68 -5.16 0.09
CA TYR A 103 -6.54 -4.77 -1.32
C TYR A 103 -6.12 -5.90 -2.25
N ASN A 104 -5.26 -6.81 -1.77
CA ASN A 104 -4.76 -7.94 -2.56
C ASN A 104 -5.73 -9.13 -2.58
N GLN A 105 -6.84 -9.06 -1.85
CA GLN A 105 -7.86 -10.10 -1.84
C GLN A 105 -8.94 -9.87 -2.90
N ILE A 106 -9.10 -8.63 -3.36
CA ILE A 106 -10.11 -8.23 -4.33
C ILE A 106 -9.48 -8.28 -5.73
N VAL A 107 -10.08 -9.05 -6.63
CA VAL A 107 -9.62 -9.17 -8.02
C VAL A 107 -10.03 -7.92 -8.80
N VAL A 108 -9.08 -7.38 -9.58
CA VAL A 108 -9.35 -6.28 -10.51
C VAL A 108 -10.14 -6.81 -11.71
N ASP A 109 -11.16 -6.06 -12.13
CA ASP A 109 -11.96 -6.40 -13.31
C ASP A 109 -11.08 -6.63 -14.53
N HIS A 110 -11.39 -7.66 -15.33
CA HIS A 110 -10.56 -8.05 -16.47
C HIS A 110 -10.34 -6.92 -17.48
N ALA A 111 -11.30 -6.01 -17.67
CA ALA A 111 -11.15 -4.88 -18.58
C ALA A 111 -10.21 -3.79 -18.04
N ASP A 112 -9.97 -3.75 -16.74
CA ASP A 112 -9.17 -2.73 -16.06
C ASP A 112 -7.78 -3.24 -15.62
N GLN A 113 -7.49 -4.54 -15.74
CA GLN A 113 -6.20 -5.13 -15.38
C GLN A 113 -5.02 -4.48 -16.12
N GLU A 114 -5.21 -4.15 -17.40
CA GLU A 114 -4.20 -3.45 -18.21
C GLU A 114 -3.89 -2.05 -17.67
N LYS A 115 -4.81 -1.38 -16.98
CA LYS A 115 -4.55 -0.04 -16.45
C LYS A 115 -3.63 -0.04 -15.23
N ALA A 116 -3.56 -1.18 -14.53
CA ALA A 116 -2.75 -1.37 -13.33
C ALA A 116 -1.33 -1.92 -13.63
N THR A 117 -0.90 -1.91 -14.89
CA THR A 117 0.44 -2.38 -15.27
C THR A 117 1.52 -1.41 -14.84
N PHE A 118 2.64 -1.96 -14.40
CA PHE A 118 3.81 -1.22 -14.00
C PHE A 118 5.06 -1.78 -14.68
N THR A 119 6.06 -0.93 -14.86
CA THR A 119 7.36 -1.37 -15.39
C THR A 119 8.31 -1.72 -14.27
N CYS A 120 9.02 -2.83 -14.44
CA CYS A 120 10.13 -3.18 -13.58
C CYS A 120 11.42 -3.35 -14.41
N PRO A 121 12.58 -2.98 -13.85
CA PRO A 121 13.86 -3.17 -14.53
C PRO A 121 14.28 -4.65 -14.71
N TYR A 122 13.39 -5.59 -14.36
CA TYR A 122 13.60 -7.03 -14.39
C TYR A 122 12.64 -7.77 -15.33
N GLY A 123 11.73 -7.06 -15.99
CA GLY A 123 10.64 -7.62 -16.79
C GLY A 123 9.46 -6.65 -16.81
#